data_AF-A0A3M1H1T2-F1
#
_entry.id   AF-A0A3M1H1T2-F1
#
_cell.length_a   1.000
_cell.length_b   1.000
_cell.length_c   1.000
_cell.angle_alpha   90.00
_cell.angle_beta   90.00
_cell.angle_gamma   90.00
#
_symmetry.space_group_name_H-M   'P 1'
#
loop_
_entity.id
_entity.type
_entity.pdbx_description
1 polymer ?
#
loop_
_entity_poly.entity_id
_entity_poly.type
_entity_poly.pdbx_seq_one_letter_code
_entity_poly.pdbx_strand_id
1 'polypeptide(L)' 'MAIELIDPRTCIGCGTCVDTCPTDVIRMNEQTQHAVIMYPEDCQICNMCVNFCPVDAITVTPDKSMPILTAWG' A
#
# COMPACT_ATOMS: atom_id res chain seq x y z
N MET A 1 -1.85 -6.81 9.41
CA MET A 1 -1.12 -7.13 8.17
C MET A 1 -1.48 -6.06 7.14
N ALA A 2 -0.94 -4.84 7.24
CA ALA A 2 -1.24 -3.77 6.30
C ALA A 2 -0.03 -3.47 5.40
N ILE A 3 -0.28 -2.83 4.27
CA ILE A 3 0.79 -2.21 3.49
C ILE A 3 1.42 -1.09 4.31
N GLU A 4 2.74 -1.14 4.47
CA GLU A 4 3.49 -0.21 5.32
C GLU A 4 4.36 0.73 4.49
N LEU A 5 5.07 0.19 3.50
CA LEU A 5 6.05 0.94 2.72
C LEU A 5 6.06 0.51 1.26
N ILE A 6 6.24 1.49 0.36
CA ILE A 6 6.63 1.27 -1.03
C ILE A 6 7.99 1.92 -1.20
N ASP A 7 9.04 1.14 -1.51
CA ASP A 7 10.39 1.69 -1.70
C ASP A 7 10.47 2.42 -3.06
N PRO A 8 10.70 3.75 -3.07
CA PRO A 8 10.72 4.54 -4.30
C PRO A 8 12.00 4.35 -5.13
N ARG A 9 13.02 3.64 -4.63
CA ARG A 9 14.25 3.34 -5.38
C ARG A 9 14.08 2.07 -6.20
N THR A 10 13.26 1.14 -5.70
CA THR A 10 12.91 -0.10 -6.39
C THR A 10 11.65 0.05 -7.24
N CYS A 11 10.72 0.93 -6.86
CA CYS A 11 9.49 1.18 -7.63
C CYS A 11 9.83 1.73 -9.02
N ILE A 12 9.39 1.03 -10.07
CA ILE A 12 9.57 1.43 -11.46
C ILE A 12 8.38 2.23 -12.04
N GLY A 13 7.38 2.55 -11.23
CA GLY A 13 6.19 3.26 -11.71
C GLY A 13 5.33 2.44 -12.68
N CYS A 14 5.24 1.12 -12.52
CA CYS A 14 4.45 0.27 -13.42
C CYS A 14 2.92 0.43 -13.26
N GLY A 15 2.44 0.91 -12.12
CA GLY A 15 1.00 1.09 -11.87
C GLY A 15 0.23 -0.19 -11.49
N THR A 16 0.79 -1.39 -11.66
CA THR A 16 0.10 -2.67 -11.40
C THR A 16 -0.49 -2.77 -9.98
N CYS A 17 0.17 -2.21 -8.99
CA CYS A 17 -0.31 -2.20 -7.60
C CYS A 17 -1.56 -1.32 -7.39
N VAL A 18 -1.73 -0.27 -8.21
CA VAL A 18 -2.91 0.59 -8.21
C VAL A 18 -4.08 -0.16 -8.84
N ASP A 19 -3.88 -0.73 -10.04
CA ASP A 19 -4.92 -1.50 -10.76
C ASP A 19 -5.41 -2.74 -10.01
N THR A 20 -4.51 -3.42 -9.28
CA THR A 20 -4.87 -4.65 -8.54
C THR A 20 -5.56 -4.37 -7.21
N CYS A 21 -5.53 -3.13 -6.70
CA CYS A 21 -6.05 -2.81 -5.37
C CYS A 21 -7.57 -2.64 -5.41
N PRO A 22 -8.37 -3.55 -4.81
CA PRO A 22 -9.83 -3.46 -4.85
C PRO A 22 -10.37 -2.31 -3.99
N THR A 23 -9.59 -1.82 -3.03
CA THR A 23 -9.98 -0.75 -2.11
C THR A 23 -9.24 0.58 -2.36
N ASP A 24 -8.58 0.72 -3.52
CA ASP A 24 -7.93 1.98 -3.97
C ASP A 24 -6.93 2.57 -2.95
N VAL A 25 -6.28 1.71 -2.15
CA VAL A 25 -5.35 2.11 -1.07
C VAL A 25 -4.09 2.79 -1.60
N ILE A 26 -3.70 2.42 -2.83
CA ILE A 26 -2.46 2.84 -3.47
C ILE A 26 -2.81 3.72 -4.65
N ARG A 27 -2.13 4.86 -4.78
CA ARG A 27 -2.28 5.77 -5.92
C ARG A 27 -0.95 6.06 -6.58
N MET A 28 -1.01 6.50 -7.83
CA MET A 28 0.18 6.96 -8.54
C MET A 28 0.43 8.43 -8.22
N ASN A 29 1.64 8.77 -7.82
CA ASN A 29 2.06 10.16 -7.70
C ASN A 29 2.54 10.66 -9.07
N GLU A 30 1.87 11.66 -9.62
CA GLU A 30 2.17 12.21 -10.96
C GLU A 30 3.56 12.87 -11.03
N GLN A 31 4.06 13.41 -9.91
CA GLN A 31 5.34 14.12 -9.86
C GLN A 31 6.54 13.17 -9.81
N THR A 32 6.43 12.08 -9.06
CA THR A 32 7.51 11.11 -8.89
C THR A 32 7.36 9.89 -9.79
N GLN A 33 6.21 9.74 -10.47
CA GLN A 33 5.84 8.55 -11.25
C GLN A 33 5.92 7.25 -10.42
N HIS A 34 5.78 7.35 -9.09
CA HIS A 34 5.85 6.21 -8.18
C HIS A 34 4.51 5.98 -7.48
N ALA A 35 4.27 4.72 -7.14
CA ALA A 35 3.12 4.34 -6.33
C ALA A 35 3.32 4.83 -4.88
N VAL A 36 2.26 5.41 -4.31
CA VAL A 36 2.21 5.93 -2.94
C VAL A 36 1.01 5.37 -2.22
N ILE A 37 1.16 5.14 -0.92
CA ILE A 37 0.09 4.66 -0.05
C ILE A 37 -0.74 5.87 0.40
N MET A 38 -2.04 5.86 0.13
CA MET A 38 -2.93 6.99 0.44
C MET A 38 -3.91 6.64 1.56
N TYR A 39 -4.47 5.42 1.55
CA TYR A 39 -5.51 4.98 2.51
C TYR A 39 -5.13 3.63 3.18
N PRO A 40 -4.05 3.57 3.98
CA PRO A 40 -3.58 2.30 4.55
C PRO A 40 -4.60 1.62 5.48
N GLU A 41 -5.52 2.40 6.07
CA GLU A 41 -6.61 1.93 6.91
C GLU A 41 -7.64 1.05 6.17
N ASP A 42 -7.82 1.27 4.87
CA ASP A 42 -8.74 0.51 4.02
C ASP A 42 -8.11 -0.76 3.43
N CYS A 43 -6.84 -1.03 3.76
CA CYS A 43 -6.16 -2.24 3.34
C CYS A 43 -6.87 -3.48 3.90
N GLN A 44 -7.35 -4.33 2.98
CA GLN A 44 -8.02 -5.60 3.26
C GLN A 44 -7.05 -6.78 3.38
N ILE A 45 -5.75 -6.53 3.41
CA ILE A 45 -4.76 -7.59 3.66
C ILE A 45 -4.80 -8.68 2.56
N CYS A 46 -5.17 -8.30 1.34
CA CYS A 46 -5.30 -9.25 0.25
C CYS A 46 -3.94 -9.70 -0.33
N ASN A 47 -2.84 -9.01 0.03
CA ASN A 47 -1.48 -9.21 -0.48
C ASN A 47 -1.33 -9.12 -2.02
N MET A 48 -2.35 -8.66 -2.74
CA MET A 48 -2.32 -8.54 -4.20
C MET A 48 -1.22 -7.59 -4.67
N CYS A 49 -1.05 -6.46 -3.97
CA CYS A 49 -0.02 -5.48 -4.31
C CYS A 49 1.40 -6.08 -4.30
N VAL A 50 1.74 -6.88 -3.28
CA VAL A 50 3.04 -7.57 -3.19
C VAL A 50 3.16 -8.65 -4.28
N ASN A 51 2.14 -9.50 -4.42
CA ASN A 51 2.16 -10.62 -5.37
C ASN A 51 2.28 -10.18 -6.84
N PHE A 52 1.71 -9.03 -7.20
CA PHE A 52 1.73 -8.51 -8.57
C PHE A 52 2.85 -7.47 -8.79
N CYS A 53 3.65 -7.14 -7.78
CA CYS A 53 4.78 -6.24 -7.97
C CYS A 53 5.93 -6.98 -8.70
N PRO A 54 6.31 -6.58 -9.93
CA PRO A 54 7.34 -7.28 -10.68
C PRO A 54 8.76 -7.08 -10.10
N VAL A 55 8.92 -6.09 -9.23
CA VAL A 55 10.21 -5.66 -8.67
C VAL A 55 10.25 -5.80 -7.14
N ASP A 56 9.20 -6.38 -6.53
CA ASP A 56 9.10 -6.60 -5.08
C ASP A 56 9.37 -5.32 -4.25
N ALA A 57 8.84 -4.18 -4.70
CA ALA A 57 9.08 -2.88 -4.07
C ALA A 57 8.19 -2.59 -2.84
N ILE A 58 7.34 -3.53 -2.41
CA ILE A 58 6.26 -3.30 -1.45
C ILE A 58 6.47 -4.13 -0.19
N THR A 59 6.48 -3.46 0.96
CA THR A 59 6.58 -4.10 2.28
C THR A 59 5.22 -4.09 2.98
N VAL A 60 4.83 -5.25 3.49
CA VAL A 60 3.63 -5.45 4.32
C VAL A 60 4.04 -5.87 5.73
N THR A 61 3.41 -5.31 6.76
CA THR A 61 3.70 -5.65 8.16
C THR A 61 2.47 -6.18 8.87
N PRO A 62 2.63 -7.16 9.80
CA PRO A 62 1.51 -7.83 10.45
C PRO A 62 0.69 -6.94 11.39
N ASP A 63 1.20 -5.78 11.76
CA ASP A 63 0.51 -4.83 12.61
C ASP A 63 -0.39 -3.91 11.76
N LYS A 64 -1.68 -3.85 12.07
CA LYS A 64 -2.47 -2.64 11.77
C LYS A 64 -2.33 -1.85 13.06
N SER A 65 -1.42 -0.89 13.11
CA SER A 65 -1.41 0.12 14.18
C SER A 65 -2.64 1.01 13.96
N MET A 66 -3.84 0.46 14.11
CA MET A 66 -5.01 1.26 14.41
C MET A 66 -4.66 1.87 15.76
N PRO A 67 -4.46 3.19 15.89
CA PRO A 67 -4.50 3.78 17.21
C PRO A 67 -5.82 3.30 17.81
N ILE A 68 -5.73 2.67 18.97
CA ILE A 68 -6.89 2.35 19.80
C ILE A 68 -7.59 3.68 20.12
N LEU A 69 -8.43 4.16 19.20
CA LEU A 69 -9.58 4.97 19.51
C LEU A 69 -10.58 4.02 20.20
N THR A 70 -10.18 3.47 21.35
CA THR A 70 -11.14 3.16 22.40
C THR A 70 -11.65 4.51 22.91
N ALA A 71 -12.46 5.17 22.07
CA ALA A 71 -13.37 6.22 22.47
C ALA A 71 -14.50 5.56 23.26
N TRP A 72 -14.17 5.03 24.43
CA TRP A 72 -15.11 4.98 25.52
C TRP A 72 -14.87 6.27 26.28
N GLY A 73 -15.75 7.25 26.03
CA GLY A 73 -15.88 8.44 26.88
C GLY A 73 -16.36 8.06 28.27
#